data_AF-A0A7X6HV58-F1
#
_entry.id   AF-A0A7X6HV58-F1
#
_cell.length_a   1.000
_cell.length_b   1.000
_cell.length_c   1.000
_cell.angle_alpha   90.00
_cell.angle_beta   90.00
_cell.angle_gamma   90.00
#
_symmetry.space_group_name_H-M   'P 1'
#
loop_
_entity.id
_entity.type
_entity.pdbx_description
1 polymer ?
#
loop_
_entity_poly.entity_id
_entity_poly.type
_entity_poly.pdbx_seq_one_letter_code
_entity_poly.pdbx_strand_id
1 'polypeptide(L)'
;MCDAEPSSASAPLKNYEFSLLLDFYGDLLPAGSRELLDLSCNEDYSLGEIAQLRGISRQAAHDGIRRAEDALLKYESCLQLAFRRQTALKLIADCRRQADEEGATESLQKKLGKLEQFLGT
;
A
#
# COMPACT_ATOMS: atom_id res chain seq x y z
N MET A 1 8.21 -26.43 30.27
CA MET A 1 7.57 -25.11 30.36
C MET A 1 8.60 -24.10 29.87
N CYS A 2 8.52 -23.71 28.61
CA CYS A 2 9.23 -22.53 28.13
C CYS A 2 8.15 -21.54 27.74
N ASP A 3 8.10 -20.46 28.51
CA ASP A 3 7.21 -19.34 28.34
C ASP A 3 7.43 -18.63 27.00
N ALA A 4 6.39 -17.90 26.64
CA ALA A 4 6.11 -17.28 25.36
C ALA A 4 7.12 -16.24 24.86
N GLU A 5 7.16 -16.06 23.54
CA GLU A 5 7.46 -14.78 22.89
C GLU A 5 6.50 -14.58 21.71
N PRO A 6 5.48 -13.71 21.81
CA PRO A 6 4.80 -13.16 20.67
C PRO A 6 5.12 -11.67 20.57
N SER A 7 6.07 -11.28 19.71
CA SER A 7 6.07 -9.91 19.20
C SER A 7 6.88 -9.81 17.90
N SER A 8 6.14 -9.85 16.80
CA SER A 8 6.59 -9.50 15.46
C SER A 8 7.04 -8.03 15.42
N ALA A 9 8.34 -7.80 15.59
CA ALA A 9 8.95 -6.53 15.20
C ALA A 9 8.90 -6.45 13.66
N SER A 10 7.93 -5.69 13.13
CA SER A 10 7.78 -5.44 11.70
C SER A 10 8.98 -4.64 11.20
N ALA A 11 9.68 -5.19 10.21
CA ALA A 11 10.69 -4.44 9.46
C ALA A 11 10.08 -3.10 8.95
N PRO A 12 10.88 -2.02 8.86
CA PRO A 12 10.37 -0.76 8.34
C PRO A 12 9.83 -0.96 6.92
N LEU A 13 8.61 -0.47 6.69
CA LEU A 13 7.99 -0.52 5.36
C LEU A 13 8.85 0.25 4.36
N LYS A 14 8.89 -0.24 3.12
CA LYS A 14 9.58 0.43 2.01
C LYS A 14 8.68 1.50 1.39
N ASN A 15 9.26 2.49 0.72
CA ASN A 15 8.53 3.57 0.04
C ASN A 15 7.38 3.06 -0.86
N TYR A 16 7.58 1.93 -1.54
CA TYR A 16 6.55 1.30 -2.38
C TYR A 16 5.32 0.83 -1.58
N GLU A 17 5.48 0.38 -0.34
CA GLU A 17 4.34 -0.06 0.49
C GLU A 17 3.52 1.15 0.95
N PHE A 18 4.15 2.29 1.23
CA PHE A 18 3.44 3.53 1.52
C PHE A 18 2.78 4.14 0.28
N SER A 19 3.39 4.05 -0.89
CA SER A 19 2.77 4.41 -2.17
C SER A 19 1.47 3.62 -2.38
N LEU A 20 1.50 2.29 -2.16
CA LEU A 20 0.31 1.46 -2.22
C LEU A 20 -0.76 1.91 -1.22
N LEU A 21 -0.39 2.20 0.03
CA LEU A 21 -1.34 2.65 1.05
C LEU A 21 -1.91 4.04 0.74
N LEU A 22 -1.14 4.92 0.09
CA LEU A 22 -1.60 6.21 -0.39
C LEU A 22 -2.71 6.05 -1.44
N ASP A 23 -2.62 5.08 -2.35
CA ASP A 23 -3.67 4.82 -3.34
C ASP A 23 -5.01 4.45 -2.68
N PHE A 24 -4.96 3.80 -1.51
CA PHE A 24 -6.17 3.36 -0.80
C PHE A 24 -6.71 4.39 0.19
N TYR A 25 -5.82 5.08 0.89
CA TYR A 25 -6.19 5.87 2.06
C TYR A 25 -5.67 7.31 1.99
N GLY A 26 -5.00 7.71 0.92
CA GLY A 26 -4.41 9.05 0.77
C GLY A 26 -5.45 10.17 0.85
N ASP A 27 -6.68 9.91 0.41
CA ASP A 27 -7.80 10.87 0.53
C ASP A 27 -8.29 11.08 1.97
N LEU A 28 -7.95 10.17 2.90
CA LEU A 28 -8.28 10.29 4.32
C LEU A 28 -7.25 11.13 5.09
N LEU A 29 -6.09 11.38 4.50
CA LEU A 29 -5.03 12.16 5.11
C LEU A 29 -5.32 13.67 4.99
N PRO A 30 -4.87 14.49 5.96
CA PRO A 30 -4.79 15.92 5.77
C PRO A 30 -3.93 16.25 4.53
N ALA A 31 -4.41 17.14 3.66
CA ALA A 31 -3.77 17.44 2.36
C ALA A 31 -2.27 17.72 2.46
N GLY A 32 -1.84 18.45 3.50
CA GLY A 32 -0.42 18.75 3.71
C GLY A 32 0.44 17.53 4.04
N SER A 33 -0.04 16.57 4.84
CA SER A 33 0.72 15.35 5.17
C SER A 33 0.73 14.36 4.01
N ARG A 34 -0.37 14.26 3.27
CA ARG A 34 -0.45 13.45 2.04
C ARG A 34 0.61 13.88 1.03
N GLU A 35 0.66 15.16 0.71
CA GLU A 35 1.58 15.71 -0.29
C GLU A 35 3.05 15.48 0.08
N LEU A 36 3.40 15.62 1.36
CA LEU A 36 4.77 15.36 1.81
C LEU A 36 5.17 13.90 1.63
N LEU A 37 4.26 12.96 1.92
CA LEU A 37 4.52 11.53 1.72
C LEU A 37 4.54 11.16 0.24
N ASP A 38 3.66 11.75 -0.57
CA ASP A 38 3.59 11.57 -2.02
C ASP A 38 4.90 11.97 -2.71
N LEU A 39 5.41 13.18 -2.40
CA LEU A 39 6.72 13.65 -2.86
C LEU A 39 7.87 12.70 -2.46
N SER A 40 7.79 12.11 -1.26
CA SER A 40 8.82 11.20 -0.78
C SER A 40 8.75 9.81 -1.41
N CYS A 41 7.54 9.30 -1.70
CA CYS A 41 7.34 7.90 -2.12
C CYS A 41 7.21 7.73 -3.63
N ASN A 42 6.58 8.69 -4.32
CA ASN A 42 6.28 8.60 -5.76
C ASN A 42 7.24 9.42 -6.61
N GLU A 43 7.81 10.47 -6.05
CA GLU A 43 8.70 11.40 -6.76
C GLU A 43 10.17 11.31 -6.30
N ASP A 44 10.48 10.41 -5.35
CA ASP A 44 11.82 10.18 -4.80
C ASP A 44 12.52 11.43 -4.21
N TYR A 45 11.76 12.45 -3.77
CA TYR A 45 12.35 13.63 -3.15
C TYR A 45 12.91 13.29 -1.76
N SER A 46 14.11 13.78 -1.47
CA SER A 46 14.68 13.74 -0.13
C SER A 46 14.00 14.75 0.82
N LEU A 47 14.12 14.52 2.13
CA LEU A 47 13.61 15.45 3.16
C LEU A 47 14.10 16.90 2.99
N GLY A 48 15.32 17.08 2.44
CA GLY A 48 15.88 18.40 2.17
C GLY A 48 15.20 19.08 0.99
N GLU A 49 14.96 18.33 -0.09
CA GLU A 49 14.26 18.84 -1.28
C GLU A 49 12.79 19.14 -0.98
N ILE A 50 12.12 18.27 -0.21
CA ILE A 50 10.75 18.52 0.26
C ILE A 50 10.69 19.78 1.13
N ALA A 51 11.62 19.93 2.07
CA ALA A 51 11.68 21.11 2.93
C ALA A 51 11.86 22.40 2.12
N GLN A 52 12.76 22.39 1.13
CA GLN A 52 12.98 23.51 0.23
C GLN A 52 11.75 23.83 -0.63
N LEU A 53 11.15 22.80 -1.24
CA LEU A 53 9.97 22.94 -2.12
C LEU A 53 8.76 23.52 -1.37
N ARG A 54 8.58 23.12 -0.11
CA ARG A 54 7.44 23.52 0.73
C ARG A 54 7.71 24.75 1.62
N GLY A 55 8.94 25.26 1.63
CA GLY A 55 9.33 26.38 2.50
C GLY A 55 9.24 26.06 3.99
N ILE A 56 9.49 24.82 4.38
CA ILE A 56 9.43 24.34 5.78
C ILE A 56 10.81 23.86 6.25
N SER A 57 10.95 23.58 7.55
CA SER A 57 12.19 22.96 8.04
C SER A 57 12.27 21.47 7.65
N ARG A 58 13.50 20.94 7.55
CA ARG A 58 13.71 19.50 7.34
C ARG A 58 13.02 18.64 8.40
N GLN A 59 12.97 19.13 9.64
CA GLN A 59 12.27 18.48 10.75
C GLN A 59 10.75 18.47 10.51
N ALA A 60 10.17 19.60 10.08
CA ALA A 60 8.75 19.68 9.77
C ALA A 60 8.35 18.76 8.60
N ALA A 61 9.21 18.62 7.58
CA ALA A 61 9.01 17.67 6.49
C ALA A 61 9.01 16.22 7.01
N HIS A 62 10.01 15.85 7.78
CA HIS A 62 10.11 14.53 8.41
C HIS A 62 8.89 14.21 9.28
N ASP A 63 8.49 15.13 10.15
CA ASP A 63 7.35 14.94 11.05
C ASP A 63 6.00 14.91 10.31
N GLY A 64 5.91 15.59 9.15
CA GLY A 64 4.76 15.52 8.27
C GLY A 64 4.61 14.15 7.60
N ILE A 65 5.72 13.61 7.08
CA ILE A 65 5.81 12.28 6.46
C ILE A 65 5.47 11.20 7.49
N ARG A 66 6.13 11.23 8.66
CA ARG A 66 5.90 10.23 9.70
C ARG A 66 4.44 10.22 10.19
N ARG A 67 3.81 11.39 10.32
CA ARG A 67 2.37 11.45 10.65
C ARG A 67 1.48 10.84 9.57
N ALA A 68 1.84 10.99 8.29
CA ALA A 68 1.12 10.34 7.20
C ALA A 68 1.29 8.82 7.26
N GLU A 69 2.52 8.33 7.42
CA GLU A 69 2.84 6.90 7.56
C GLU A 69 2.05 6.26 8.71
N ASP A 70 2.09 6.85 9.91
CA ASP A 70 1.39 6.36 11.09
C ASP A 70 -0.14 6.29 10.86
N ALA A 71 -0.70 7.30 10.17
CA ALA A 71 -2.13 7.32 9.85
C ALA A 71 -2.51 6.24 8.83
N LEU A 72 -1.71 6.07 7.76
CA LEU A 72 -1.93 5.01 6.75
C LEU A 72 -1.85 3.61 7.36
N LEU A 73 -0.85 3.37 8.21
CA LEU A 73 -0.71 2.12 8.96
C LEU A 73 -1.92 1.85 9.85
N LYS A 74 -2.40 2.88 10.54
CA LYS A 74 -3.61 2.78 11.36
C LYS A 74 -4.83 2.46 10.52
N TYR A 75 -5.02 3.09 9.36
CA TYR A 75 -6.13 2.78 8.47
C TYR A 75 -6.05 1.34 7.97
N GLU A 76 -4.88 0.88 7.53
CA GLU A 76 -4.71 -0.51 7.10
C GLU A 76 -4.98 -1.51 8.22
N SER A 77 -4.56 -1.21 9.45
CA SER A 77 -4.82 -2.07 10.62
C SER A 77 -6.33 -2.27 10.89
N CYS A 78 -7.15 -1.28 10.55
CA CYS A 78 -8.59 -1.30 10.79
C CYS A 78 -9.39 -1.79 9.58
N LEU A 79 -8.98 -1.41 8.37
CA LEU A 79 -9.75 -1.59 7.14
C LEU A 79 -9.25 -2.77 6.30
N GLN A 80 -7.94 -3.04 6.32
CA GLN A 80 -7.28 -4.13 5.61
C GLN A 80 -7.59 -4.18 4.09
N LEU A 81 -7.88 -3.05 3.44
CA LEU A 81 -8.22 -3.02 2.02
C LEU A 81 -7.04 -3.41 1.15
N ALA A 82 -5.83 -2.93 1.47
CA ALA A 82 -4.63 -3.27 0.70
C ALA A 82 -4.31 -4.76 0.79
N PHE A 83 -4.32 -5.30 2.02
CA PHE A 83 -4.10 -6.72 2.25
C PHE A 83 -5.15 -7.61 1.55
N ARG A 84 -6.44 -7.27 1.68
CA ARG A 84 -7.52 -8.05 1.06
C ARG A 84 -7.44 -8.01 -0.47
N ARG A 85 -7.15 -6.85 -1.06
CA ARG A 85 -6.95 -6.74 -2.52
C ARG A 85 -5.77 -7.58 -2.98
N GLN A 86 -4.62 -7.48 -2.32
CA GLN A 86 -3.44 -8.26 -2.69
C GLN A 86 -3.71 -9.76 -2.58
N THR A 87 -4.44 -10.19 -1.54
CA THR A 87 -4.83 -11.58 -1.34
C THR A 87 -5.78 -12.06 -2.45
N ALA A 88 -6.78 -11.26 -2.81
CA ALA A 88 -7.71 -11.58 -3.88
C ALA A 88 -6.99 -11.73 -5.24
N LEU A 89 -6.06 -10.82 -5.56
CA LEU A 89 -5.27 -10.91 -6.80
C LEU A 89 -4.38 -12.16 -6.84
N LYS A 90 -3.75 -12.55 -5.72
CA LYS A 90 -2.99 -13.81 -5.63
C LYS A 90 -3.87 -15.03 -5.89
N LEU A 91 -5.05 -15.07 -5.26
CA LEU A 91 -6.01 -16.17 -5.45
C LEU A 91 -6.50 -16.25 -6.91
N ILE A 92 -6.77 -15.11 -7.54
CA ILE A 92 -7.19 -15.08 -8.95
C ILE A 92 -6.06 -15.57 -9.87
N ALA A 93 -4.81 -15.16 -9.62
CA ALA A 93 -3.66 -15.63 -10.38
C ALA A 93 -3.48 -17.16 -10.25
N ASP A 94 -3.64 -17.70 -9.04
CA ASP A 94 -3.64 -19.15 -8.82
C ASP A 94 -4.78 -19.85 -9.55
N CYS A 95 -6.00 -19.33 -9.47
CA CYS A 95 -7.16 -19.86 -10.21
C CYS A 95 -6.94 -19.82 -11.72
N ARG A 96 -6.29 -18.77 -12.25
CA ARG A 96 -5.99 -18.67 -13.68
C ARG A 96 -4.97 -19.72 -14.11
N ARG A 97 -3.90 -19.91 -13.33
CA ARG A 97 -2.91 -20.97 -13.59
C ARG A 97 -3.55 -22.35 -13.63
N GLN A 98 -4.40 -22.66 -12.63
CA GLN A 98 -5.14 -23.94 -12.60
C GLN A 98 -6.10 -24.07 -13.79
N ALA A 99 -6.82 -23.00 -14.13
CA ALA A 99 -7.73 -22.98 -15.27
C ALA A 99 -6.98 -23.27 -16.59
N ASP A 100 -5.76 -22.76 -16.76
CA ASP A 100 -4.97 -23.01 -17.96
C ASP A 100 -4.43 -24.46 -18.02
N GLU A 101 -4.01 -25.00 -16.87
CA GLU A 101 -3.56 -26.41 -16.74
C GLU A 101 -4.70 -27.41 -17.01
N GLU A 102 -5.92 -27.10 -16.55
CA GLU A 102 -7.10 -27.96 -16.70
C GLU A 102 -7.84 -27.76 -18.06
N GLY A 103 -7.36 -26.84 -18.92
CA GLY A 103 -8.01 -26.56 -20.20
C GLY A 103 -9.40 -25.93 -20.03
N ALA A 104 -9.53 -25.02 -19.07
CA ALA A 104 -10.80 -24.39 -18.72
C ALA A 104 -11.41 -23.60 -19.88
N THR A 105 -12.74 -23.46 -19.82
CA THR A 105 -13.50 -22.75 -20.86
C THR A 105 -13.11 -21.28 -20.97
N GLU A 106 -13.17 -20.74 -22.19
CA GLU A 106 -12.95 -19.31 -22.47
C GLU A 106 -13.86 -18.40 -21.63
N SER A 107 -15.06 -18.88 -21.28
CA SER A 107 -16.00 -18.16 -20.40
C SER A 107 -15.44 -17.95 -18.99
N LEU A 108 -14.77 -18.96 -18.42
CA LEU A 108 -14.13 -18.85 -17.10
C LEU A 108 -12.94 -17.89 -17.15
N GLN A 109 -12.09 -18.02 -18.16
CA GLN A 109 -10.94 -17.12 -18.35
C GLN A 109 -11.36 -15.65 -18.50
N LYS A 110 -12.46 -15.38 -19.24
CA LYS A 110 -13.07 -14.05 -19.35
C LYS A 110 -13.59 -13.52 -18.01
N LYS A 111 -14.23 -14.36 -17.20
CA LYS A 111 -14.72 -13.96 -15.86
C LYS A 111 -13.56 -13.63 -14.93
N LEU A 112 -12.49 -14.44 -14.92
CA LEU A 112 -11.27 -14.15 -14.15
C LEU A 112 -10.64 -12.82 -14.58
N GLY A 113 -10.56 -12.55 -15.88
CA GLY A 113 -10.05 -11.27 -16.38
C GLY A 113 -10.89 -10.06 -15.96
N LYS A 114 -12.22 -10.20 -15.93
CA LYS A 114 -13.10 -9.14 -15.39
C LYS A 114 -12.89 -8.90 -13.90
N LEU A 115 -12.62 -9.94 -13.12
CA LEU A 115 -12.34 -9.80 -11.69
C LEU A 115 -11.00 -9.12 -11.44
N GLU A 116 -9.97 -9.43 -12.22
CA GLU A 116 -8.68 -8.73 -12.16
C GLU A 116 -8.85 -7.24 -12.49
N GLN A 117 -9.59 -6.91 -13.55
CA GLN A 117 -9.88 -5.51 -13.92
C GLN A 117 -10.72 -4.78 -12.87
N PHE A 118 -11.63 -5.49 -12.20
CA PHE A 118 -12.41 -4.89 -11.12
C PHE A 118 -11.55 -4.56 -9.89
N LEU A 119 -10.52 -5.36 -9.63
CA LEU A 119 -9.63 -5.18 -8.49
C LEU A 119 -8.44 -4.26 -8.81
N GLY A 120 -8.02 -4.15 -10.08
CA GLY A 120 -7.06 -3.16 -10.54
C GLY A 120 -7.79 -1.90 -10.97
N THR A 121 -7.87 -0.90 -10.08
CA THR A 121 -8.29 0.47 -10.41
C THR A 121 -7.46 1.07 -11.54
#